data_AF-A0A8J5S5V4-F1
#
_entry.id   AF-A0A8J5S5V4-F1
#
_cell.length_a   1.000
_cell.length_b   1.000
_cell.length_c   1.000
_cell.angle_alpha   90.00
_cell.angle_beta   90.00
_cell.angle_gamma   90.00
#
_symmetry.space_group_name_H-M   'P 1'
#
loop_
_entity.id
_entity.type
_entity.pdbx_description
1 polymer ?
#
loop_
_entity_poly.entity_id
_entity_poly.type
_entity_poly.pdbx_seq_one_letter_code
_entity_poly.pdbx_strand_id
1 'polypeptide(L)'
;MGALYTLIVREEEIYIAQRTRSSTSEQCGNPATLDEDIELVIPSMFDGCPQVLNTNDQKAARDIYWEAVCTGEDEADWPKLEELLRQSIAKNPFVGEPHLVLAQVLLNMEMYEDAVKQFAEAGLKLLLEWGCSWDKRMPWVA
;
A
#
# COMPACT_ATOMS: atom_id res chain seq x y z
N MET A 1 -1.92 10.32 -12.53
CA MET A 1 -1.50 8.96 -12.92
C MET A 1 -2.40 8.34 -13.99
N GLY A 2 -3.73 8.36 -13.87
CA GLY A 2 -4.63 7.78 -14.90
C GLY A 2 -4.37 8.26 -16.34
N ALA A 3 -4.21 9.57 -16.55
CA ALA A 3 -3.87 10.12 -17.87
C ALA A 3 -2.52 9.64 -18.42
N LEU A 4 -1.55 9.35 -17.55
CA LEU A 4 -0.24 8.82 -17.93
C LEU A 4 -0.36 7.36 -18.37
N TYR A 5 -1.12 6.55 -17.62
CA TYR A 5 -1.43 5.16 -18.01
C TYR A 5 -2.18 5.11 -19.34
N THR A 6 -3.16 5.98 -19.56
CA THR A 6 -3.88 6.04 -20.84
C THR A 6 -2.96 6.41 -22.01
N LEU A 7 -1.98 7.29 -21.80
CA LEU A 7 -0.96 7.62 -22.80
C LEU A 7 -0.04 6.43 -23.08
N ILE A 8 0.46 5.76 -22.04
CA ILE A 8 1.34 4.60 -22.16
C ILE A 8 0.64 3.46 -22.91
N VAL A 9 -0.59 3.10 -22.52
CA VAL A 9 -1.37 2.05 -23.19
C VAL A 9 -1.61 2.40 -24.66
N ARG A 10 -1.96 3.66 -24.95
CA ARG A 10 -2.19 4.11 -26.33
C ARG A 10 -0.92 4.07 -27.17
N GLU A 11 0.22 4.50 -26.63
CA GLU A 11 1.50 4.43 -27.35
C GLU A 11 1.95 2.98 -27.59
N GLU A 12 1.74 2.10 -26.62
CA GLU A 12 2.01 0.67 -26.74
C GLU A 12 1.18 0.02 -27.86
N GLU A 13 -0.13 0.31 -27.91
CA GLU A 13 -1.01 -0.15 -29.00
C GLU A 13 -0.51 0.30 -30.38
N ILE A 14 -0.03 1.55 -30.49
CA ILE A 14 0.54 2.08 -31.73
C ILE A 14 1.83 1.35 -32.11
N TYR A 15 2.70 1.09 -31.15
CA TYR A 15 3.95 0.35 -31.36
C TYR A 15 3.71 -1.09 -31.80
N ILE A 16 2.76 -1.79 -31.17
CA ILE A 16 2.36 -3.16 -31.55
C ILE A 16 1.79 -3.18 -32.97
N ALA A 17 0.93 -2.22 -33.31
CA ALA A 17 0.34 -2.09 -34.64
C ALA A 17 1.36 -1.74 -35.73
N GLN A 18 2.38 -0.94 -35.42
CA GLN A 18 3.49 -0.65 -36.33
C GLN A 18 4.36 -1.89 -36.54
N ARG A 19 4.72 -2.61 -35.48
CA ARG A 19 5.55 -3.84 -35.56
C ARG A 19 4.87 -4.95 -36.35
N THR A 20 3.58 -5.19 -36.13
CA THR A 20 2.79 -6.18 -36.90
C THR A 20 2.72 -5.85 -38.39
N ARG A 21 2.84 -4.57 -38.78
CA ARG A 21 2.97 -4.14 -40.18
C ARG A 21 4.40 -4.25 -40.70
N SER A 22 5.41 -4.11 -39.84
CA SER A 22 6.83 -4.22 -40.20
C SER A 22 7.36 -5.66 -40.28
N SER A 23 6.72 -6.62 -39.62
CA SER A 23 7.12 -8.05 -39.65
C SER A 23 6.93 -8.73 -41.01
N THR A 24 6.34 -8.05 -41.99
CA THR A 24 6.25 -8.53 -43.39
C THR A 24 7.54 -8.27 -44.19
N SER A 25 8.48 -7.47 -43.66
CA SER A 25 9.81 -7.28 -44.24
C SER A 25 10.87 -7.91 -43.34
N GLU A 26 11.64 -8.84 -43.91
CA GLU A 26 12.70 -9.63 -43.29
C GLU A 26 13.79 -8.77 -42.62
N GLN A 27 13.57 -8.32 -41.39
CA GLN A 27 14.60 -7.99 -40.40
C GLN A 27 13.96 -7.48 -39.11
N CYS A 28 13.83 -8.34 -38.11
CA CYS A 28 13.77 -7.89 -36.73
C CYS A 28 14.26 -9.01 -35.81
N GLY A 29 15.03 -8.62 -34.79
CA GLY A 29 15.68 -9.52 -33.84
C GLY A 29 14.71 -10.46 -33.14
N ASN A 30 15.29 -11.52 -32.55
CA ASN A 30 14.59 -12.60 -31.87
C ASN A 30 13.35 -12.09 -31.07
N PRO A 31 12.14 -12.61 -31.34
CA PRO A 31 10.93 -12.21 -30.61
C PRO A 31 10.96 -12.62 -29.12
N ALA A 32 11.96 -13.43 -28.72
CA ALA A 32 12.16 -13.91 -27.35
C ALA A 32 12.80 -12.89 -26.38
N THR A 33 12.94 -11.61 -26.76
CA THR A 33 13.60 -10.58 -25.92
C THR A 33 12.67 -9.46 -25.45
N LEU A 34 11.35 -9.64 -25.49
CA LEU A 34 10.42 -8.58 -25.09
C LEU A 34 9.45 -9.06 -24.02
N ASP A 35 9.23 -8.16 -23.07
CA ASP A 35 8.41 -8.27 -21.88
C ASP A 35 6.89 -8.48 -22.17
N GLU A 36 6.50 -8.87 -23.38
CA GLU A 36 5.09 -9.14 -23.76
C GLU A 36 4.49 -10.30 -22.94
N ASP A 37 5.32 -11.20 -22.43
CA ASP A 37 4.93 -12.28 -21.51
C ASP A 37 4.99 -11.88 -20.02
N ILE A 38 5.30 -10.62 -19.68
CA ILE A 38 5.35 -10.20 -18.27
C ILE A 38 3.94 -10.16 -17.68
N GLU A 39 3.69 -11.09 -16.77
CA GLU A 39 2.48 -11.09 -15.96
C GLU A 39 2.49 -9.90 -14.97
N LEU A 40 1.51 -9.01 -15.14
CA LEU A 40 1.21 -7.91 -14.22
C LEU A 40 0.50 -8.46 -12.98
N VAL A 41 1.28 -9.01 -12.05
CA VAL A 41 0.78 -9.41 -10.74
C VAL A 41 0.50 -8.17 -9.90
N ILE A 42 -0.76 -8.02 -9.45
CA ILE A 42 -1.13 -6.98 -8.48
C ILE A 42 -0.44 -7.32 -7.15
N PRO A 43 0.35 -6.39 -6.57
CA PRO A 43 0.98 -6.65 -5.30
C PRO A 43 -0.09 -6.84 -4.22
N SER A 44 0.09 -7.80 -3.32
CA SER A 44 -0.82 -8.01 -2.18
C SER A 44 -0.74 -6.91 -1.12
N MET A 45 0.10 -5.89 -1.31
CA MET A 45 0.04 -4.67 -0.51
C MET A 45 -1.31 -3.97 -0.68
N PHE A 46 -1.69 -3.18 0.32
CA PHE A 46 -2.92 -2.39 0.28
C PHE A 46 -4.17 -3.26 0.04
N ASP A 47 -4.17 -4.49 0.55
CA ASP A 47 -5.27 -5.46 0.38
C ASP A 47 -5.58 -5.79 -1.10
N GLY A 48 -4.56 -5.78 -1.96
CA GLY A 48 -4.74 -5.98 -3.40
C GLY A 48 -5.27 -4.74 -4.13
N CYS A 49 -5.03 -3.55 -3.58
CA CYS A 49 -5.41 -2.26 -4.15
C CYS A 49 -6.91 -2.13 -4.54
N PRO A 50 -7.88 -2.53 -3.68
CA PRO A 50 -9.30 -2.54 -4.05
C PRO A 50 -9.92 -1.13 -4.03
N GLN A 51 -9.27 -0.17 -3.38
CA GLN A 51 -9.78 1.18 -3.19
C GLN A 51 -8.72 2.24 -3.41
N VAL A 52 -9.16 3.41 -3.89
CA VAL A 52 -8.33 4.60 -4.04
C VAL A 52 -8.52 5.49 -2.82
N LEU A 53 -7.44 5.75 -2.09
CA LEU A 53 -7.45 6.67 -0.96
C LEU A 53 -7.43 8.13 -1.44
N ASN A 54 -8.41 8.91 -0.99
CA ASN A 54 -8.47 10.35 -1.27
C ASN A 54 -7.30 11.08 -0.57
N THR A 55 -6.68 12.03 -1.26
CA THR A 55 -5.62 12.89 -0.71
C THR A 55 -6.05 13.63 0.55
N ASN A 56 -7.32 14.05 0.64
CA ASN A 56 -7.82 14.73 1.84
C ASN A 56 -7.93 13.77 3.04
N ASP A 57 -8.35 12.52 2.82
CA ASP A 57 -8.44 11.53 3.88
C ASP A 57 -7.04 11.11 4.38
N GLN A 58 -6.06 11.01 3.47
CA GLN A 58 -4.67 10.76 3.86
C GLN A 58 -4.09 11.87 4.74
N LYS A 59 -4.35 13.14 4.40
CA LYS A 59 -3.93 14.29 5.22
C LYS A 59 -4.62 14.28 6.59
N ALA A 60 -5.93 14.05 6.60
CA ALA A 60 -6.70 13.97 7.84
C ALA A 60 -6.20 12.83 8.75
N ALA A 61 -5.95 11.64 8.19
CA ALA A 61 -5.41 10.51 8.94
C ALA A 61 -4.07 10.84 9.62
N ARG A 62 -3.16 11.51 8.87
CA ARG A 62 -1.87 11.97 9.40
C ARG A 62 -2.06 12.99 10.52
N ASP A 63 -2.90 14.00 10.30
CA ASP A 63 -3.07 15.10 11.27
C ASP A 63 -3.70 14.59 12.58
N ILE A 64 -4.69 13.68 12.48
CA ILE A 64 -5.30 13.01 13.63
C ILE A 64 -4.27 12.12 14.35
N TYR A 65 -3.47 11.35 13.61
CA TYR A 65 -2.41 10.53 14.20
C TYR A 65 -1.37 11.39 14.94
N TRP A 66 -1.00 12.53 14.35
CA TRP A 66 -0.06 13.46 14.97
C TRP A 66 -0.63 14.05 16.27
N GLU A 67 -1.93 14.41 16.28
CA GLU A 67 -2.61 14.85 17.50
C GLU A 67 -2.57 13.76 18.58
N ALA A 68 -2.86 12.51 18.21
CA ALA A 68 -2.79 11.36 19.12
C ALA A 68 -1.40 11.24 19.77
N VAL A 69 -0.33 11.21 18.97
CA VAL A 69 1.05 11.07 19.46
C VAL A 69 1.48 12.25 20.35
N CYS A 70 1.02 13.47 20.05
CA CYS A 70 1.36 14.65 20.85
C CYS A 70 0.54 14.79 22.14
N THR A 71 -0.56 14.05 22.31
CA THR A 71 -1.47 14.21 23.46
C THR A 71 -1.24 13.15 24.56
N GLY A 72 -0.63 12.01 24.24
CA GLY A 72 -0.69 10.79 25.08
C GLY A 72 0.47 10.56 26.06
N GLU A 73 0.70 11.46 27.02
CA GLU A 73 1.67 11.20 28.12
C GLU A 73 1.01 10.67 29.41
N ASP A 74 -0.27 10.97 29.67
CA ASP A 74 -0.96 10.64 30.92
C ASP A 74 -2.03 9.55 30.75
N GLU A 75 -2.22 8.71 31.80
CA GLU A 75 -3.21 7.62 31.77
C GLU A 75 -4.66 8.10 31.63
N ALA A 76 -4.95 9.33 32.03
CA ALA A 76 -6.29 9.91 31.91
C ALA A 76 -6.72 10.11 30.45
N ASP A 77 -5.76 10.18 29.52
CA ASP A 77 -6.01 10.47 28.11
C ASP A 77 -6.20 9.21 27.25
N TRP A 78 -6.05 8.01 27.81
CA TRP A 78 -6.17 6.75 27.05
C TRP A 78 -7.47 6.61 26.23
N PRO A 79 -8.67 6.94 26.75
CA PRO A 79 -9.90 6.83 25.96
C PRO A 79 -9.95 7.82 24.78
N LYS A 80 -9.42 9.03 24.97
CA LYS A 80 -9.32 10.04 23.90
C LYS A 80 -8.32 9.58 22.84
N LEU A 81 -7.20 9.00 23.28
CA LEU A 81 -6.16 8.49 22.41
C LEU A 81 -6.67 7.31 21.57
N GLU A 82 -7.43 6.40 22.18
CA GLU A 82 -8.10 5.30 21.48
C GLU A 82 -9.01 5.82 20.36
N GLU A 83 -9.84 6.82 20.65
CA GLU A 83 -10.76 7.42 19.68
C GLU A 83 -10.01 8.05 18.50
N LEU A 84 -8.99 8.88 18.76
CA LEU A 84 -8.18 9.51 17.72
C LEU A 84 -7.51 8.48 16.81
N LEU A 85 -6.93 7.42 17.39
CA LEU A 85 -6.26 6.37 16.62
C LEU A 85 -7.26 5.60 15.75
N ARG A 86 -8.44 5.27 16.27
CA ARG A 86 -9.51 4.63 15.46
C ARG A 86 -9.96 5.52 14.31
N GLN A 87 -10.10 6.84 14.55
CA GLN A 87 -10.45 7.79 13.48
C GLN A 87 -9.35 7.88 12.41
N SER A 88 -8.08 7.89 12.81
CA SER A 88 -6.93 7.87 11.90
C SER A 88 -6.93 6.60 11.03
N ILE A 89 -7.10 5.42 11.65
CA ILE A 89 -7.16 4.13 10.96
C ILE A 89 -8.34 4.06 9.98
N ALA A 90 -9.52 4.56 10.38
CA ALA A 90 -10.69 4.58 9.50
C ALA A 90 -10.46 5.43 8.24
N LYS A 91 -9.65 6.49 8.35
CA LYS A 91 -9.29 7.38 7.23
C LYS A 91 -8.18 6.81 6.35
N ASN A 92 -7.21 6.12 6.95
CA ASN A 92 -6.16 5.43 6.21
C ASN A 92 -5.81 4.08 6.88
N PRO A 93 -6.44 2.98 6.44
CA PRO A 93 -6.26 1.69 7.09
C PRO A 93 -4.92 1.03 6.78
N PHE A 94 -4.17 1.52 5.79
CA PHE A 94 -2.98 0.84 5.27
C PHE A 94 -1.65 1.28 5.89
N VAL A 95 -1.68 2.16 6.90
CA VAL A 95 -0.49 2.56 7.65
C VAL A 95 -0.41 1.72 8.91
N GLY A 96 0.68 0.99 9.13
CA GLY A 96 0.78 0.04 10.25
C GLY A 96 0.94 0.69 11.63
N GLU A 97 1.64 1.81 11.72
CA GLU A 97 2.00 2.44 13.01
C GLU A 97 0.77 2.82 13.87
N PRO A 98 -0.29 3.49 13.36
CA PRO A 98 -1.49 3.78 14.14
C PRO A 98 -2.16 2.54 14.75
N HIS A 99 -2.14 1.39 14.07
CA HIS A 99 -2.68 0.14 14.61
C HIS A 99 -1.84 -0.36 15.79
N LEU A 100 -0.52 -0.29 15.70
CA LEU A 100 0.36 -0.72 16.79
C LEU A 100 0.26 0.19 18.01
N VAL A 101 0.19 1.50 17.80
CA VAL A 101 -0.03 2.47 18.89
C VAL A 101 -1.39 2.22 19.53
N LEU A 102 -2.44 1.95 18.75
CA LEU A 102 -3.77 1.61 19.29
C LEU A 102 -3.73 0.31 20.10
N ALA A 103 -3.02 -0.71 19.61
CA ALA A 103 -2.82 -1.95 20.36
C ALA A 103 -2.13 -1.67 21.70
N GLN A 104 -1.09 -0.83 21.73
CA GLN A 104 -0.41 -0.45 22.98
C GLN A 104 -1.36 0.25 23.97
N VAL A 105 -2.19 1.19 23.49
CA VAL A 105 -3.20 1.88 24.31
C VAL A 105 -4.20 0.88 24.90
N LEU A 106 -4.74 -0.03 24.08
CA LEU A 106 -5.69 -1.04 24.54
C LEU A 106 -5.06 -2.01 25.55
N LEU A 107 -3.79 -2.39 25.37
CA LEU A 107 -3.05 -3.20 26.35
C LEU A 107 -2.90 -2.48 27.69
N ASN A 108 -2.63 -1.18 27.68
CA ASN A 108 -2.55 -0.36 28.89
C ASN A 108 -3.93 -0.21 29.58
N MET A 109 -5.02 -0.27 28.82
CA MET A 109 -6.40 -0.29 29.32
C MET A 109 -6.90 -1.70 29.70
N GLU A 110 -6.01 -2.70 29.72
CA GLU A 110 -6.32 -4.12 30.03
C GLU A 110 -7.29 -4.79 29.04
N MET A 111 -7.46 -4.24 27.84
CA MET A 111 -8.31 -4.77 26.76
C MET A 111 -7.54 -5.71 25.82
N TYR A 112 -7.12 -6.87 26.34
CA TYR A 112 -6.14 -7.74 25.65
C TYR A 112 -6.64 -8.39 24.35
N GLU A 113 -7.89 -8.88 24.31
CA GLU A 113 -8.42 -9.63 23.16
C GLU A 113 -8.49 -8.76 21.90
N ASP A 114 -9.02 -7.55 22.03
CA ASP A 114 -9.13 -6.60 20.91
C ASP A 114 -7.75 -6.05 20.50
N ALA A 115 -6.88 -5.78 21.48
CA ALA A 115 -5.53 -5.25 21.22
C ALA A 115 -4.69 -6.20 20.35
N VAL A 116 -4.61 -7.47 20.75
CA VAL A 116 -3.74 -8.45 20.11
C VAL A 116 -4.31 -8.90 18.76
N LYS A 117 -5.59 -9.25 18.74
CA LYS A 117 -6.18 -9.92 17.57
C LYS A 117 -6.53 -8.96 16.45
N GLN A 118 -7.00 -7.75 16.76
CA GLN A 118 -7.51 -6.83 15.73
C GLN A 118 -6.45 -5.84 15.26
N PHE A 119 -5.64 -5.30 16.18
CA PHE A 119 -4.76 -4.16 15.86
C PHE A 119 -3.28 -4.53 15.82
N ALA A 120 -2.77 -5.34 16.75
CA ALA A 120 -1.35 -5.72 16.74
C ALA A 120 -0.98 -6.57 15.52
N GLU A 121 -1.78 -7.61 15.21
CA GLU A 121 -1.58 -8.45 14.03
C GLU A 121 -1.69 -7.65 12.72
N ALA A 122 -2.73 -6.81 12.59
CA ALA A 122 -2.94 -5.98 11.42
C ALA A 122 -1.81 -4.97 11.21
N GLY A 123 -1.39 -4.27 12.28
CA GLY A 123 -0.29 -3.30 12.23
C GLY A 123 1.04 -3.93 11.84
N LEU A 124 1.37 -5.10 12.42
CA LEU A 124 2.58 -5.84 12.08
C LEU A 124 2.56 -6.30 10.62
N LYS A 125 1.43 -6.84 10.14
CA LYS A 125 1.26 -7.24 8.74
C LYS A 125 1.52 -6.07 7.80
N LEU A 126 0.94 -4.91 8.06
CA LEU A 126 1.12 -3.70 7.24
C LEU A 126 2.57 -3.21 7.23
N LEU A 127 3.27 -3.22 8.38
CA LEU A 127 4.69 -2.87 8.42
C LEU A 127 5.55 -3.83 7.60
N LEU A 128 5.27 -5.13 7.66
CA LEU A 128 5.98 -6.13 6.86
C LEU A 128 5.71 -5.93 5.38
N GLU A 129 4.46 -5.66 4.99
CA GLU A 129 4.09 -5.37 3.60
C GLU A 129 4.86 -4.17 3.05
N TRP A 130 4.98 -3.07 3.81
CA TRP A 130 5.73 -1.88 3.39
C TRP A 130 7.26 -2.08 3.43
N GLY A 131 7.76 -2.95 4.31
CA GLY A 131 9.18 -3.29 4.43
C GLY A 131 9.65 -4.30 3.38
N CYS A 132 8.75 -5.08 2.80
CA CYS A 132 9.05 -6.00 1.71
C CYS A 132 9.29 -5.22 0.41
N SER A 133 10.39 -5.53 -0.26
CA SER A 133 10.68 -4.97 -1.59
C SER A 133 9.77 -5.62 -2.65
N TRP A 134 8.50 -5.21 -2.69
CA TRP A 134 7.50 -5.73 -3.63
C TRP A 134 7.89 -5.59 -5.09
N ASP A 135 8.75 -4.61 -5.39
CA ASP A 135 9.22 -4.30 -6.74
C ASP A 135 10.70 -4.67 -6.99
N LYS A 136 11.37 -5.36 -6.06
CA LYS A 136 12.67 -5.96 -6.38
C LYS A 136 12.46 -7.37 -6.89
N ARG A 137 11.90 -7.49 -8.11
CA ARG A 137 11.94 -8.72 -8.91
C ARG A 137 13.38 -8.99 -9.41
N MET A 138 14.37 -8.94 -8.52
CA MET A 138 15.73 -9.39 -8.80
C MET A 138 15.82 -10.83 -8.32
N PRO A 139 15.73 -11.84 -9.20
CA PRO A 139 16.19 -13.16 -8.82
C PRO A 139 17.67 -13.03 -8.46
N TRP A 140 18.02 -13.27 -7.20
CA TRP A 140 19.40 -13.57 -6.85
C TRP A 140 19.69 -14.94 -7.45
N VAL A 141 20.14 -14.96 -8.70
CA VAL A 141 20.82 -16.14 -9.22
C VAL A 141 22.16 -16.18 -8.48
N ALA A 142 22.25 -17.06 -7.49
CA ALA A 142 23.49 -17.45 -6.85
C ALA A 142 24.30 -18.36 -7.78
#